data_AF-A0A128A2L7-F1
#
_entry.id   AF-A0A128A2L7-F1
#
_cell.length_a   1.000
_cell.length_b   1.000
_cell.length_c   1.000
_cell.angle_alpha   90.00
_cell.angle_beta   90.00
_cell.angle_gamma   90.00
#
_symmetry.space_group_name_H-M   'P 1'
#
loop_
_entity.id
_entity.type
_entity.pdbx_description
1 polymer ?
#
loop_
_entity_poly.entity_id
_entity_poly.type
_entity_poly.pdbx_seq_one_letter_code
_entity_poly.pdbx_strand_id
1 'polypeptide(L)'
;MVLSENTLGLLNQIVSIDCKGALDSTQDELIRDTFQKILSTGNVYKIDDIEKWLESTVANPVVSERILNVAHYQKAKYDAKNPLKMAHDDSCGCGGDC
;
A
#
# COMPACT_ATOMS: atom_id res chain seq x y z
N MET A 1 2.55 -5.46 -13.37
CA MET A 1 2.14 -6.86 -13.11
C MET A 1 0.69 -6.74 -12.75
N VAL A 2 -0.23 -7.37 -13.46
CA VAL A 2 -1.65 -7.02 -13.24
C VAL A 2 -2.06 -7.38 -11.81
N LEU A 3 -2.76 -6.47 -11.12
CA LEU A 3 -3.30 -6.72 -9.79
C LEU A 3 -4.23 -7.95 -9.84
N SER A 4 -4.08 -8.87 -8.90
CA SER A 4 -4.95 -10.04 -8.80
C SER A 4 -6.41 -9.62 -8.61
N GLU A 5 -7.36 -10.42 -9.12
CA GLU A 5 -8.81 -10.15 -8.97
C GLU A 5 -9.22 -9.95 -7.50
N ASN A 6 -8.64 -10.73 -6.59
CA ASN A 6 -8.84 -10.57 -5.15
C ASN A 6 -8.36 -9.19 -4.64
N THR A 7 -7.19 -8.75 -5.10
CA THR A 7 -6.65 -7.42 -4.74
C THR A 7 -7.53 -6.31 -5.29
N LEU A 8 -7.97 -6.41 -6.55
CA LEU A 8 -8.90 -5.45 -7.16
C LEU A 8 -10.23 -5.39 -6.41
N GLY A 9 -10.81 -6.51 -6.02
CA GLY A 9 -12.05 -6.56 -5.24
C GLY A 9 -11.92 -5.89 -3.86
N LEU A 10 -10.77 -6.02 -3.21
CA LEU A 10 -10.47 -5.33 -1.95
C LEU A 10 -10.26 -3.82 -2.14
N LEU A 11 -9.53 -3.44 -3.18
CA LEU A 11 -9.29 -2.04 -3.53
C LEU A 11 -10.59 -1.31 -3.94
N ASN A 12 -11.48 -1.96 -4.66
CA ASN A 12 -12.78 -1.39 -5.04
C ASN A 12 -13.71 -1.10 -3.84
N GLN A 13 -13.55 -1.84 -2.73
CA GLN A 13 -14.31 -1.56 -1.51
C GLN A 13 -13.87 -0.25 -0.86
N ILE A 14 -12.57 0.03 -0.86
CA ILE A 14 -12.00 1.21 -0.21
C ILE A 14 -12.04 2.46 -1.09
N VAL A 15 -12.02 2.30 -2.42
CA VAL A 15 -12.10 3.43 -3.35
C VAL A 15 -13.49 4.05 -3.42
N SER A 16 -14.51 3.25 -3.10
CA SER A 16 -15.92 3.68 -3.06
C SER A 16 -16.28 4.38 -1.75
N ILE A 17 -15.31 4.61 -0.86
CA ILE A 17 -15.53 5.34 0.39
C ILE A 17 -15.89 6.79 0.05
N ASP A 18 -17.09 7.20 0.45
CA ASP A 18 -17.49 8.61 0.40
C ASP A 18 -16.92 9.34 1.61
N CYS A 19 -16.00 10.28 1.37
CA CYS A 19 -15.47 11.16 2.38
C CYS A 19 -15.87 12.61 2.07
N LYS A 20 -16.50 13.29 3.04
CA LYS A 20 -16.93 14.70 2.92
C LYS A 20 -15.78 15.67 3.15
N GLY A 21 -14.65 15.44 2.48
CA GLY A 21 -13.44 16.28 2.52
C GLY A 21 -12.31 15.76 3.40
N ALA A 22 -12.58 14.83 4.33
CA ALA A 22 -11.55 14.14 5.12
C ALA A 22 -12.01 12.72 5.45
N LEU A 23 -11.05 11.80 5.58
CA LEU A 23 -11.29 10.45 6.05
C LEU A 23 -11.44 10.45 7.57
N ASP A 24 -12.45 9.76 8.08
CA ASP A 24 -12.55 9.50 9.51
C ASP A 24 -11.63 8.33 9.93
N SER A 25 -11.40 8.19 11.23
CA SER A 25 -10.50 7.15 11.77
C SER A 25 -10.90 5.73 11.37
N THR A 26 -12.20 5.45 11.24
CA THR A 26 -12.73 4.14 10.83
C THR A 26 -12.40 3.88 9.36
N GLN A 27 -12.61 4.87 8.50
CA GLN A 27 -12.27 4.77 7.08
C GLN A 27 -10.75 4.60 6.89
N ASP A 28 -9.96 5.33 7.68
CA ASP A 28 -8.51 5.20 7.70
C ASP A 28 -8.04 3.80 8.08
N GLU A 29 -8.60 3.27 9.16
CA GLU A 29 -8.28 1.95 9.67
C GLU A 29 -8.69 0.87 8.67
N LEU A 30 -9.84 1.04 7.99
CA LEU A 30 -10.31 0.14 6.96
C LEU A 30 -9.39 0.09 5.73
N ILE A 31 -8.83 1.24 5.30
CA ILE A 31 -7.81 1.28 4.23
C ILE A 31 -6.56 0.50 4.68
N ARG A 32 -6.09 0.73 5.91
CA ARG A 32 -4.91 0.02 6.46
C ARG A 32 -5.12 -1.49 6.55
N ASP A 33 -6.26 -1.91 7.10
CA ASP A 33 -6.60 -3.32 7.25
C ASP A 33 -6.68 -4.02 5.88
N THR A 34 -7.25 -3.34 4.89
CA THR A 34 -7.34 -3.85 3.52
C THR A 34 -5.96 -4.18 2.95
N PHE A 35 -5.00 -3.27 3.06
CA PHE A 35 -3.63 -3.53 2.59
C PHE A 35 -2.91 -4.60 3.41
N GLN A 36 -3.14 -4.66 4.72
CA GLN A 36 -2.61 -5.75 5.54
C GLN A 36 -3.18 -7.11 5.12
N LYS A 37 -4.47 -7.18 4.84
CA LYS A 37 -5.16 -8.39 4.38
C LYS A 37 -4.65 -8.84 3.02
N ILE A 38 -4.43 -7.92 2.08
CA ILE A 38 -3.82 -8.22 0.77
C ILE A 38 -2.48 -8.93 1.00
N LEU A 39 -1.58 -8.35 1.79
CA LEU A 39 -0.26 -8.94 2.03
C LEU A 39 -0.32 -10.25 2.85
N SER A 40 -1.25 -10.35 3.80
CA SER A 40 -1.39 -11.54 4.66
C SER A 40 -1.95 -12.75 3.89
N THR A 41 -2.69 -12.53 2.82
CA THR A 41 -3.16 -13.59 1.91
C THR A 41 -2.08 -14.06 0.93
N GLY A 42 -0.85 -13.54 1.04
CA GLY A 42 0.25 -13.86 0.13
C GLY A 42 0.19 -13.10 -1.21
N ASN A 43 -0.80 -12.22 -1.40
CA ASN A 43 -0.84 -11.35 -2.56
C ASN A 43 0.15 -10.21 -2.39
N VAL A 44 1.00 -9.99 -3.41
CA VAL A 44 1.92 -8.86 -3.47
C VAL A 44 1.49 -7.90 -4.56
N TYR A 45 1.52 -6.61 -4.25
CA TYR A 45 1.25 -5.53 -5.19
C TYR A 45 2.51 -4.68 -5.42
N LYS A 46 2.58 -4.02 -6.57
CA LYS A 46 3.54 -2.94 -6.84
C LYS A 46 2.83 -1.60 -6.70
N ILE A 47 3.56 -0.59 -6.27
CA ILE A 47 3.02 0.77 -6.13
C ILE A 47 2.55 1.28 -7.49
N ASP A 48 3.38 1.15 -8.53
CA ASP A 48 3.04 1.53 -9.91
C ASP A 48 1.73 0.90 -10.42
N ASP A 49 1.44 -0.35 -10.04
CA ASP A 49 0.18 -1.01 -10.43
C ASP A 49 -1.03 -0.42 -9.65
N ILE A 50 -0.83 0.03 -8.40
CA ILE A 50 -1.86 0.74 -7.62
C ILE A 50 -2.08 2.16 -8.16
N GLU A 51 -1.03 2.88 -8.52
CA GLU A 51 -1.09 4.22 -9.12
C GLU A 51 -1.89 4.18 -10.41
N LYS A 52 -1.55 3.29 -11.35
CA LYS A 52 -2.28 3.13 -12.61
C LYS A 52 -3.75 2.76 -12.42
N TRP A 53 -4.03 1.94 -11.41
CA TRP A 53 -5.41 1.57 -11.07
C TRP A 53 -6.19 2.77 -10.50
N LEU A 54 -5.57 3.59 -9.64
CA LEU A 54 -6.16 4.84 -9.14
C LEU A 54 -6.39 5.85 -10.27
N GLU A 55 -5.44 6.02 -11.20
CA GLU A 55 -5.58 6.88 -12.37
C GLU A 55 -6.76 6.46 -13.27
N SER A 56 -7.01 5.15 -13.35
CA SER A 56 -8.13 4.59 -14.12
C SER A 56 -9.46 4.61 -13.37
N THR A 57 -9.46 4.88 -12.06
CA THR A 57 -10.64 4.82 -11.20
C THR A 57 -11.12 6.22 -10.85
N VAL A 58 -12.43 6.45 -10.91
CA VAL A 58 -13.03 7.71 -10.46
C VAL A 58 -13.12 7.69 -8.94
N ALA A 59 -12.01 8.02 -8.29
CA ALA A 59 -11.87 8.03 -6.84
C ALA A 59 -11.83 9.47 -6.31
N ASN A 60 -12.25 9.67 -5.06
CA ASN A 60 -12.04 10.95 -4.40
C ASN A 60 -10.51 11.18 -4.23
N PRO A 61 -9.98 12.38 -4.53
CA PRO A 61 -8.55 12.65 -4.41
C PRO A 61 -8.00 12.40 -3.00
N VAL A 62 -8.79 12.69 -1.95
CA VAL A 62 -8.40 12.45 -0.55
C VAL A 62 -8.24 10.95 -0.27
N VAL A 63 -9.18 10.14 -0.78
CA VAL A 63 -9.14 8.68 -0.66
C VAL A 63 -7.94 8.13 -1.43
N SER A 64 -7.72 8.61 -2.66
CA SER A 64 -6.64 8.18 -3.55
C SER A 64 -5.26 8.41 -2.93
N GLU A 65 -5.02 9.62 -2.44
CA GLU A 65 -3.77 9.97 -1.75
C GLU A 65 -3.56 9.09 -0.53
N ARG A 66 -4.63 8.81 0.24
CA ARG A 66 -4.52 7.96 1.41
C ARG A 66 -4.22 6.50 1.08
N ILE A 67 -4.90 5.95 0.08
CA ILE A 67 -4.65 4.60 -0.44
C ILE A 67 -3.18 4.46 -0.83
N LEU A 68 -2.65 5.41 -1.59
CA LEU A 68 -1.27 5.39 -2.04
C LEU A 68 -0.30 5.44 -0.86
N ASN A 69 -0.50 6.37 0.08
CA ASN A 69 0.33 6.48 1.28
C ASN A 69 0.36 5.19 2.11
N VAL A 70 -0.81 4.56 2.31
CA VAL A 70 -0.91 3.29 3.05
C VAL A 70 -0.24 2.16 2.26
N ALA A 71 -0.43 2.11 0.94
CA ALA A 71 0.23 1.11 0.08
C ALA A 71 1.76 1.19 0.21
N HIS A 72 2.33 2.39 0.17
CA HIS A 72 3.77 2.60 0.37
C HIS A 72 4.22 2.11 1.75
N TYR A 73 3.56 2.57 2.81
CA TYR A 73 3.90 2.20 4.18
C TYR A 73 3.85 0.69 4.39
N GLN A 74 2.78 0.05 3.92
CA GLN A 74 2.53 -1.36 4.17
C GLN A 74 3.43 -2.25 3.31
N LYS A 75 3.78 -1.81 2.10
CA LYS A 75 4.80 -2.46 1.26
C LYS A 75 6.19 -2.36 1.89
N ALA A 76 6.62 -1.17 2.31
CA ALA A 76 7.92 -0.97 2.97
C ALA A 76 8.04 -1.83 4.24
N LYS A 77 6.97 -1.87 5.06
CA LYS A 77 6.91 -2.70 6.27
C LYS A 77 6.96 -4.20 5.97
N TYR A 78 6.36 -4.65 4.88
CA TYR A 78 6.38 -6.06 4.49
C TYR A 78 7.74 -6.48 3.92
N ASP A 79 8.36 -5.62 3.13
CA ASP A 79 9.69 -5.83 2.56
C ASP A 79 10.77 -5.86 3.67
N ALA A 80 10.68 -4.94 4.63
CA ALA A 80 11.54 -4.93 5.83
C ALA A 80 11.37 -6.18 6.71
N LYS A 81 10.20 -6.81 6.71
CA LYS A 81 9.94 -8.07 7.42
C LYS A 81 10.50 -9.31 6.71
N ASN A 82 10.96 -9.18 5.45
CA ASN A 82 11.57 -10.25 4.68
C ASN A 82 13.01 -9.91 4.25
N PRO A 83 13.95 -9.75 5.21
CA PRO A 83 15.30 -9.27 4.96
C PRO A 83 16.15 -10.21 4.06
N LEU A 84 15.71 -11.44 3.82
CA LEU A 84 16.43 -12.43 3.00
C LEU A 84 16.50 -12.08 1.50
N LYS A 85 15.85 -10.99 1.05
CA LYS A 85 15.96 -10.47 -0.33
C LYS A 85 16.83 -9.23 -0.46
N MET A 86 17.41 -8.70 0.62
CA MET A 86 18.36 -7.58 0.62
C MET A 86 19.77 -8.02 1.03
N ALA A 87 20.21 -9.17 0.55
CA ALA A 87 21.63 -9.54 0.57
C ALA A 87 22.16 -9.49 -0.87
N HIS A 88 22.16 -8.31 -1.46
CA HIS A 88 23.03 -8.00 -2.59
C HIS A 88 23.43 -6.52 -2.52
N ASP A 89 24.59 -6.32 -1.90
CA ASP A 89 25.60 -5.34 -2.29
C ASP A 89 25.12 -3.88 -2.44
N ASP A 90 24.98 -3.17 -1.32
CA ASP A 90 25.59 -1.84 -1.23
C ASP A 90 25.96 -1.52 0.21
N SER A 91 27.26 -1.37 0.42
CA SER A 91 27.88 -0.97 1.68
C SER A 91 27.37 0.41 2.11
N CYS A 92 26.44 0.47 3.07
CA CYS A 92 26.33 1.64 3.93
C CYS A 92 26.75 1.24 5.35
N GLY A 93 28.07 1.11 5.50
CA GLY A 93 28.72 1.13 6.81
C GLY A 93 28.60 2.52 7.39
N CYS A 94 27.51 2.81 8.11
CA CYS A 94 27.54 3.87 9.10
C CYS A 94 28.22 3.29 10.34
N GLY A 95 29.56 3.24 10.26
CA GLY A 95 30.43 3.00 11.40
C GLY A 95 30.12 4.00 12.52
N GLY A 96 30.27 3.54 13.74
CA GLY A 96 30.23 4.41 14.90
C GLY A 96 31.40 5.39 14.93
N ASP A 97 31.38 6.15 16.03
CA ASP A 97 32.40 7.08 16.52
C ASP A 97 32.18 8.56 16.12
N CYS A 98 31.46 9.30 16.99
CA CYS A 98 32.06 10.27 17.92
C CYS A 98 31.00 10.86 18.86
#